data_AF-A0A4E0QTP0-F1
#
_entry.id   AF-A0A4E0QTP0-F1
#
_cell.length_a   1.000
_cell.length_b   1.000
_cell.length_c   1.000
_cell.angle_alpha   90.00
_cell.angle_beta   90.00
_cell.angle_gamma   90.00
#
_symmetry.space_group_name_H-M   'P 1'
#
loop_
_entity.id
_entity.type
_entity.pdbx_description
1 polymer ?
#
loop_
_entity_poly.entity_id
_entity_poly.type
_entity_poly.pdbx_seq_one_letter_code
_entity_poly.pdbx_strand_id
1 'polypeptide(L)' 'MERWEPDHMVKGRNEPANIVQVLEVVAGVKQMDPDVLAEQVYRNTILLFRFDQS' A
#
# COMPACT_ATOMS: atom_id res chain seq x y z
N MET A 1 15.46 -16.53 -17.52
CA MET A 1 15.86 -15.11 -17.53
C MET A 1 14.59 -14.33 -17.28
N GLU A 2 14.50 -13.59 -16.17
CA GLU A 2 13.33 -12.72 -15.95
C GLU A 2 13.37 -11.61 -17.00
N ARG A 3 12.31 -11.53 -17.81
CA ARG A 3 12.22 -10.57 -18.92
C ARG A 3 11.62 -9.28 -18.36
N TRP A 4 12.47 -8.29 -18.13
CA TRP A 4 12.02 -6.93 -17.80
C TRP A 4 11.35 -6.32 -19.03
N GLU A 5 10.20 -5.69 -18.83
CA GLU A 5 9.48 -4.90 -19.83
C GLU A 5 9.17 -3.54 -19.19
N PRO A 6 9.26 -2.40 -19.91
CA PRO A 6 9.12 -1.07 -19.32
C PRO A 6 7.83 -0.84 -18.52
N ASP A 7 6.71 -1.44 -18.95
CA ASP A 7 5.38 -1.24 -18.35
C ASP A 7 4.92 -2.41 -17.46
N HIS A 8 5.83 -3.32 -17.10
CA HIS A 8 5.50 -4.49 -16.27
C HIS A 8 6.39 -4.59 -15.04
N MET A 9 5.79 -5.08 -13.96
CA MET A 9 6.53 -5.48 -12.77
C MET A 9 7.41 -6.69 -13.06
N VAL A 10 8.57 -6.75 -12.42
CA VAL A 10 9.47 -7.91 -12.51
C VAL A 10 9.03 -8.96 -11.50
N LYS A 11 8.87 -10.21 -11.93
CA LYS A 11 8.53 -11.33 -11.04
C LYS A 11 9.53 -11.39 -9.87
N GLY A 12 9.02 -11.58 -8.66
CA GLY A 12 9.86 -11.66 -7.45
C GLY A 12 10.35 -10.31 -6.91
N ARG A 13 10.13 -9.19 -7.62
CA ARG A 13 10.41 -7.84 -7.14
C ARG A 13 9.13 -7.22 -6.57
N ASN A 14 9.11 -6.97 -5.26
CA ASN A 14 8.04 -6.19 -4.64
C ASN A 14 8.21 -4.69 -4.97
N GLU A 15 7.11 -3.99 -5.25
CA GLU A 15 7.13 -2.57 -5.61
C GLU A 15 6.21 -1.76 -4.68
N PRO A 16 6.40 -0.44 -4.54
CA PRO A 16 5.52 0.39 -3.70
C PRO A 16 4.04 0.30 -4.10
N ALA A 17 3.74 0.12 -5.39
CA ALA A 17 2.39 -0.09 -5.89
C ALA A 17 1.69 -1.32 -5.28
N ASN A 18 2.46 -2.30 -4.79
CA ASN A 18 1.93 -3.49 -4.12
C ASN A 18 1.42 -3.23 -2.70
N ILE A 19 1.51 -2.00 -2.17
CA ILE A 19 0.97 -1.67 -0.84
C ILE A 19 -0.54 -1.98 -0.72
N VAL A 20 -1.27 -1.93 -1.84
CA VAL A 20 -2.69 -2.32 -1.90
C VAL A 20 -2.91 -3.78 -1.49
N GLN A 21 -1.98 -4.68 -1.80
CA GLN A 21 -2.08 -6.10 -1.43
C GLN A 21 -2.01 -6.28 0.09
N VAL A 22 -1.18 -5.47 0.76
CA VAL A 22 -1.09 -5.46 2.23
C VAL A 22 -2.38 -4.89 2.83
N LEU A 23 -2.91 -3.81 2.26
CA LEU A 23 -4.17 -3.21 2.69
C LEU A 23 -5.32 -4.24 2.61
N GLU A 24 -5.48 -4.92 1.48
CA GLU A 24 -6.53 -5.92 1.25
C GLU A 24 -6.46 -7.07 2.27
N VAL A 25 -5.24 -7.59 2.52
CA VAL A 25 -5.03 -8.66 3.51
C VAL A 25 -5.40 -8.18 4.92
N VAL A 26 -4.93 -7.00 5.33
CA VAL A 26 -5.20 -6.47 6.67
C VAL A 26 -6.69 -6.13 6.84
N ALA A 27 -7.33 -5.55 5.83
CA ALA A 27 -8.77 -5.27 5.83
C ALA A 27 -9.58 -6.56 5.97
N GLY A 28 -9.24 -7.61 5.23
CA GLY A 28 -9.88 -8.92 5.32
C GLY A 28 -9.72 -9.56 6.71
N VAL A 29 -8.52 -9.52 7.29
CA VAL A 29 -8.28 -10.02 8.66
C VAL A 29 -9.06 -9.23 9.70
N LYS A 30 -9.20 -7.91 9.52
CA LYS A 30 -9.92 -7.02 10.45
C LYS A 30 -11.42 -6.94 10.19
N GLN A 31 -11.93 -7.56 9.12
CA GLN A 31 -13.32 -7.42 8.65
C GLN A 31 -13.74 -5.96 8.50
N MET A 32 -12.87 -5.14 7.92
CA MET A 32 -13.10 -3.72 7.68
C MET A 32 -13.21 -3.43 6.20
N ASP A 33 -13.96 -2.39 5.87
CA ASP A 33 -13.96 -1.84 4.51
C ASP A 33 -12.54 -1.32 4.15
N PRO A 34 -11.95 -1.75 3.02
CA PRO A 34 -10.60 -1.38 2.64
C PRO A 34 -10.40 0.13 2.45
N ASP A 35 -11.39 0.85 1.93
CA ASP A 35 -11.28 2.31 1.70
C ASP A 35 -11.29 3.07 3.02
N VAL A 36 -12.13 2.63 3.97
CA VAL A 36 -12.12 3.17 5.34
C VAL A 36 -10.77 2.92 6.02
N LEU A 37 -10.23 1.70 5.91
CA LEU A 37 -8.93 1.38 6.49
C LEU A 37 -7.80 2.18 5.83
N ALA A 38 -7.84 2.36 4.51
CA ALA A 38 -6.86 3.13 3.76
C ALA A 38 -6.81 4.58 4.25
N GLU A 39 -7.97 5.22 4.40
CA GLU A 39 -8.08 6.60 4.88
C GLU A 39 -7.55 6.74 6.32
N GLN A 40 -7.89 5.80 7.19
CA GLN A 40 -7.40 5.79 8.57
C GLN A 40 -5.87 5.65 8.64
N VAL A 41 -5.31 4.69 7.90
CA VAL A 41 -3.85 4.47 7.86
C VAL A 41 -3.15 5.67 7.24
N TYR A 42 -3.67 6.23 6.15
CA TYR A 42 -3.14 7.43 5.52
C TYR A 42 -3.05 8.59 6.52
N ARG A 43 -4.16 8.92 7.21
CA ARG A 43 -4.18 10.00 8.21
C ARG A 43 -3.19 9.75 9.35
N ASN A 44 -3.13 8.52 9.85
CA ASN A 44 -2.20 8.15 10.91
C ASN A 44 -0.74 8.32 10.46
N THR A 45 -0.41 7.92 9.23
CA THR A 45 0.91 8.06 8.63
C THR A 45 1.28 9.55 8.46
N ILE A 46 0.39 10.38 7.92
CA ILE A 46 0.61 11.83 7.78
C ILE A 46 0.91 12.46 9.14
N LEU A 47 0.08 12.17 10.15
CA LEU A 47 0.25 12.71 11.51
C LEU A 47 1.55 12.25 12.18
N LEU A 48 1.84 10.94 12.10
CA LEU A 48 3.01 10.35 12.75
C LEU A 48 4.31 10.89 12.18
N PHE A 49 4.40 10.98 10.85
CA PHE A 49 5.59 11.46 10.16
C PHE A 49 5.59 12.97 9.91
N ARG A 50 4.55 13.68 10.38
CA ARG A 50 4.37 15.14 10.28
C ARG A 50 4.50 15.66 8.85
N PHE A 51 3.90 14.96 7.89
CA PHE A 51 3.91 15.37 6.48
C PHE A 51 3.00 16.57 6.19
N ASP A 52 2.16 16.97 7.14
CA ASP A 52 1.26 18.13 7.08
C ASP A 52 1.88 19.42 7.63
N GLN A 53 3.01 19.35 8.34
CA GLN A 53 3.69 20.51 8.91
C GLN A 53 4.81 20.97 7.96
N SER A 54 4.44 21.83 6.99
CA SER A 54 5.35 22.60 6.12
C SER A 54 5.38 24.06 6.51
#